data_AF-A0A661NJH4-F1
#
_entry.id   AF-A0A661NJH4-F1
#
_cell.length_a   1.000
_cell.length_b   1.000
_cell.length_c   1.000
_cell.angle_alpha   90.00
_cell.angle_beta   90.00
_cell.angle_gamma   90.00
#
_symmetry.space_group_name_H-M   'P 1'
#
loop_
_entity.id
_entity.type
_entity.pdbx_description
1 polymer ?
#
loop_
_entity_poly.entity_id
_entity_poly.type
_entity_poly.pdbx_seq_one_letter_code
_entity_poly.pdbx_strand_id
1 'polypeptide(L)'
;DGTCTSTMRTADTCDACTSDAECLAGRRCVDHVFGGTSVGTFCFLDSADGGCGDTDAARRPYSTVVTLMSVDGWMTDYCMPPTTTTCQGIADARNVACSLDTDCGVVDVADGYCPTAGSGTGLCSYQCGGGVDCASVLNCGGGPQHCRP
;
A
#
# COMPACT_ATOMS: atom_id res chain seq x y z
N ASP A 1 -13.33 6.73 36.61
CA ASP A 1 -13.75 7.79 35.70
C ASP A 1 -12.85 7.71 34.48
N GLY A 2 -13.34 7.05 33.43
CA GLY A 2 -12.53 6.69 32.27
C GLY A 2 -13.22 7.22 31.03
N THR A 3 -12.75 8.36 30.55
CA THR A 3 -13.21 8.95 29.29
C THR A 3 -12.78 8.01 28.17
N CYS A 4 -13.72 7.21 27.65
CA CYS A 4 -13.54 6.55 26.36
C CYS A 4 -13.51 7.64 25.30
N THR A 5 -12.32 8.14 24.95
CA THR A 5 -12.15 8.88 23.70
C THR A 5 -12.40 7.89 22.59
N SER A 6 -13.58 7.93 21.98
CA SER A 6 -13.85 7.19 20.75
C SER A 6 -12.88 7.74 19.69
N THR A 7 -11.80 7.01 19.43
CA THR A 7 -10.94 7.31 18.29
C THR A 7 -11.82 7.23 17.06
N MET A 8 -11.94 8.34 16.32
CA MET A 8 -12.74 8.34 15.11
C MET A 8 -12.08 7.41 14.10
N ARG A 9 -12.86 6.52 13.50
CA ARG A 9 -12.44 5.66 12.39
C ARG A 9 -12.28 6.51 11.15
N THR A 10 -11.08 7.04 10.92
CA THR A 10 -10.80 7.94 9.79
C THR A 10 -9.69 7.44 8.89
N ALA A 11 -8.85 6.50 9.35
CA ALA A 11 -7.74 5.96 8.59
C ALA A 11 -8.26 4.95 7.54
N ASP A 12 -8.02 5.25 6.27
CA ASP A 12 -8.32 4.36 5.14
C ASP A 12 -7.12 3.44 4.85
N THR A 13 -7.21 2.63 3.80
CA THR A 13 -6.17 1.67 3.46
C THR A 13 -4.84 2.37 3.19
N CYS A 14 -3.76 1.86 3.77
CA CYS A 14 -2.41 2.45 3.76
C CYS A 14 -2.23 3.75 4.56
N ASP A 15 -3.25 4.20 5.29
CA ASP A 15 -3.03 5.23 6.32
C ASP A 15 -2.37 4.60 7.56
N ALA A 16 -1.45 5.34 8.18
CA ALA A 16 -0.78 4.92 9.40
C ALA A 16 -1.78 4.80 10.56
N CYS A 17 -1.54 3.84 11.45
CA CYS A 17 -2.42 3.56 12.58
C CYS A 17 -1.66 3.01 13.79
N THR A 18 -2.25 3.14 14.97
CA THR A 18 -1.73 2.52 16.21
C THR A 18 -2.70 1.52 16.84
N SER A 19 -3.94 1.46 16.36
CA SER A 19 -5.00 0.56 16.82
C SER A 19 -6.00 0.23 15.71
N ASP A 20 -6.72 -0.89 15.81
CA ASP A 20 -7.78 -1.24 14.85
C ASP A 20 -8.94 -0.23 14.88
N ALA A 21 -9.11 0.46 16.01
CA ALA A 21 -10.16 1.45 16.21
C ALA A 21 -9.96 2.73 15.37
N GLU A 22 -8.76 2.98 14.85
CA GLU A 22 -8.47 4.11 13.96
C GLU A 22 -8.89 3.83 12.52
N CYS A 23 -8.93 2.57 12.12
CA CYS A 23 -9.22 2.14 10.76
C CYS A 23 -10.71 2.21 10.44
N LEU A 24 -11.02 2.58 9.19
CA LEU A 24 -12.37 2.48 8.64
C LEU A 24 -12.91 1.05 8.74
N ALA A 25 -14.24 0.92 8.71
CA ALA A 25 -14.88 -0.39 8.72
C ALA A 25 -14.33 -1.31 7.61
N GLY A 26 -14.18 -2.60 7.92
CA GLY A 26 -13.58 -3.57 7.00
C GLY A 26 -12.05 -3.55 6.96
N ARG A 27 -11.40 -2.76 7.81
CA ARG A 27 -9.94 -2.68 7.90
C ARG A 27 -9.46 -2.85 9.32
N ARG A 28 -8.19 -3.22 9.46
CA ARG A 28 -7.49 -3.35 10.73
C ARG A 28 -6.07 -2.84 10.61
N CYS A 29 -5.50 -2.49 11.75
CA CYS A 29 -4.15 -1.96 11.83
C CYS A 29 -3.17 -3.13 11.90
N VAL A 30 -2.33 -3.30 10.88
CA VAL A 30 -1.43 -4.44 10.73
C VAL A 30 -0.03 -3.94 10.40
N ASP A 31 0.99 -4.64 10.91
CA ASP A 31 2.38 -4.39 10.55
C ASP A 31 2.64 -4.72 9.08
N HIS A 32 3.14 -3.76 8.34
CA HIS A 32 3.53 -3.94 6.96
C HIS A 32 5.01 -4.29 6.90
N VAL A 33 5.29 -5.51 6.46
CA VAL A 33 6.65 -6.00 6.27
C VAL A 33 6.99 -6.03 4.79
N PHE A 34 8.06 -5.34 4.42
CA PHE A 34 8.60 -5.33 3.07
C PHE A 34 10.04 -5.85 3.07
N GLY A 35 10.34 -6.83 2.23
CA GLY A 35 11.69 -7.43 2.18
C GLY A 35 12.19 -8.01 3.51
N GLY A 36 11.29 -8.40 4.42
CA GLY A 36 11.61 -8.86 5.77
C GLY A 36 11.84 -7.75 6.79
N THR A 37 11.66 -6.48 6.42
CA THR A 37 11.76 -5.32 7.31
C THR A 37 10.39 -4.72 7.55
N SER A 38 10.04 -4.45 8.81
CA SER A 38 8.82 -3.68 9.13
C SER A 38 9.00 -2.24 8.65
N VAL A 39 8.06 -1.76 7.83
CA VAL A 39 7.99 -0.38 7.34
C VAL A 39 6.92 0.45 8.06
N GLY A 40 6.30 -0.11 9.10
CA GLY A 40 5.30 0.54 9.95
C GLY A 40 3.96 -0.18 9.96
N THR A 41 3.05 0.31 10.81
CA THR A 41 1.68 -0.21 10.95
C THR A 41 0.68 0.64 10.18
N PHE A 42 -0.13 -0.01 9.35
CA PHE A 42 -1.09 0.65 8.47
C PHE A 42 -2.44 -0.08 8.48
N CYS A 43 -3.48 0.65 8.12
CA CYS A 43 -4.80 0.05 7.94
C CYS A 43 -4.83 -0.78 6.65
N PHE A 44 -5.19 -2.07 6.75
CA PHE A 44 -5.37 -2.96 5.59
C PHE A 44 -6.76 -3.59 5.59
N LEU A 45 -7.25 -3.89 4.38
CA LEU A 45 -8.56 -4.50 4.17
C LEU A 45 -8.57 -5.93 4.71
N ASP A 46 -9.60 -6.29 5.45
CA ASP A 46 -9.91 -7.67 5.77
C ASP A 46 -10.46 -8.34 4.50
N SER A 47 -9.83 -9.42 4.04
CA SER A 47 -10.24 -10.13 2.83
C SER A 47 -11.66 -10.69 2.94
N ALA A 48 -12.14 -10.97 4.16
CA ALA A 48 -13.50 -11.42 4.40
C ALA A 48 -14.53 -10.30 4.15
N ASP A 49 -14.12 -9.03 4.19
CA ASP A 49 -14.99 -7.88 3.95
C ASP A 49 -15.05 -7.52 2.47
N GLY A 50 -15.41 -8.46 1.59
CA GLY A 50 -15.64 -8.19 0.16
C GLY A 50 -14.44 -8.39 -0.77
N GLY A 51 -13.41 -9.12 -0.34
CA GLY A 51 -12.31 -9.57 -1.21
C GLY A 51 -11.14 -8.60 -1.36
N CYS A 52 -10.18 -8.95 -2.21
CA CYS A 52 -8.97 -8.16 -2.48
C CYS A 52 -8.94 -7.64 -3.93
N GLY A 53 -7.89 -6.89 -4.29
CA GLY A 53 -7.70 -6.24 -5.59
C GLY A 53 -7.68 -7.17 -6.81
N ASP A 54 -7.45 -8.46 -6.59
CA ASP A 54 -7.55 -9.54 -7.57
C ASP A 54 -9.02 -9.87 -7.92
N THR A 55 -9.92 -9.77 -6.94
CA THR A 55 -11.36 -10.01 -7.07
C THR A 55 -12.20 -8.75 -7.28
N ASP A 56 -11.72 -7.59 -6.81
CA ASP A 56 -12.39 -6.30 -6.90
C ASP A 56 -11.43 -5.20 -7.38
N ALA A 57 -11.68 -4.68 -8.59
CA ALA A 57 -10.83 -3.65 -9.19
C ALA A 57 -10.79 -2.33 -8.40
N ALA A 58 -11.79 -2.05 -7.55
CA ALA A 58 -11.81 -0.86 -6.68
C ALA A 58 -10.82 -0.97 -5.51
N ARG A 59 -10.35 -2.20 -5.20
CA ARG A 59 -9.40 -2.48 -4.12
C ARG A 59 -7.96 -2.63 -4.60
N ARG A 60 -7.72 -2.47 -5.90
CA ARG A 60 -6.35 -2.45 -6.42
C ARG A 60 -5.60 -1.24 -5.86
N PRO A 61 -4.31 -1.39 -5.49
CA PRO A 61 -3.43 -2.52 -5.79
C PRO A 61 -3.36 -3.62 -4.72
N TYR A 62 -4.26 -3.62 -3.73
CA TYR A 62 -4.20 -4.51 -2.56
C TYR A 62 -4.68 -5.92 -2.90
N SER A 63 -3.90 -6.68 -3.67
CA SER A 63 -4.25 -8.01 -4.20
C SER A 63 -3.61 -9.17 -3.45
N THR A 64 -2.58 -8.92 -2.64
CA THR A 64 -1.81 -9.99 -1.99
C THR A 64 -2.47 -10.40 -0.69
N VAL A 65 -2.98 -11.63 -0.60
CA VAL A 65 -3.60 -12.14 0.63
C VAL A 65 -2.54 -12.70 1.57
N VAL A 66 -2.50 -12.19 2.81
CA VAL A 66 -1.59 -12.67 3.85
C VAL A 66 -2.33 -12.83 5.18
N THR A 67 -2.20 -14.00 5.82
CA THR A 67 -2.69 -14.23 7.18
C THR A 67 -1.76 -13.56 8.19
N LEU A 68 -2.23 -12.52 8.87
CA LEU A 68 -1.46 -11.78 9.88
C LEU A 68 -2.31 -11.57 11.13
N MET A 69 -1.68 -11.08 12.21
CA MET A 69 -2.35 -10.61 13.41
C MET A 69 -2.36 -9.08 13.40
N SER A 70 -3.51 -8.45 13.65
CA SER A 70 -3.59 -7.01 13.86
C SER A 70 -2.92 -6.60 15.17
N VAL A 71 -2.66 -5.30 15.33
CA VAL A 71 -2.12 -4.75 16.58
C VAL A 71 -3.00 -5.03 17.80
N ASP A 72 -4.31 -5.20 17.60
CA ASP A 72 -5.28 -5.54 18.65
C ASP A 72 -5.53 -7.06 18.79
N GLY A 73 -4.70 -7.90 18.14
CA GLY A 73 -4.69 -9.35 18.34
C GLY A 73 -5.66 -10.13 17.45
N TRP A 74 -6.23 -9.52 16.41
CA TRP A 74 -7.12 -10.23 15.48
C TRP A 74 -6.35 -10.90 14.35
N MET A 75 -6.42 -12.23 14.30
CA MET A 75 -5.81 -13.04 13.25
C MET A 75 -6.82 -13.30 12.12
N THR A 76 -6.52 -12.80 10.92
CA THR A 76 -7.32 -13.02 9.71
C THR A 76 -6.45 -12.80 8.47
N ASP A 77 -7.05 -12.97 7.30
CA ASP A 77 -6.44 -12.75 5.99
C ASP A 77 -6.64 -11.30 5.56
N TYR A 78 -5.55 -10.59 5.28
CA TYR A 78 -5.56 -9.19 4.86
C TYR A 78 -5.14 -9.02 3.40
N CYS A 79 -5.72 -8.01 2.75
CA CYS A 79 -5.32 -7.59 1.42
C CYS A 79 -4.17 -6.60 1.51
N MET A 80 -2.97 -7.09 1.24
CA MET A 80 -1.71 -6.36 1.26
C MET A 80 -1.35 -5.82 -0.13
N PRO A 81 -0.51 -4.77 -0.20
CA PRO A 81 0.17 -4.34 -1.42
C PRO A 81 0.89 -5.50 -2.13
N PRO A 82 1.21 -5.37 -3.43
CA PRO A 82 2.12 -6.28 -4.11
C PRO A 82 3.46 -6.34 -3.38
N THR A 83 4.11 -7.50 -3.39
CA THR A 83 5.42 -7.70 -2.71
C THR A 83 6.56 -6.86 -3.29
N THR A 84 6.30 -6.11 -4.35
CA THR A 84 7.23 -5.23 -5.07
C THR A 84 7.11 -3.76 -4.67
N THR A 85 6.14 -3.37 -3.83
CA THR A 85 6.00 -1.98 -3.39
C THR A 85 5.50 -1.88 -1.95
N THR A 86 5.61 -0.69 -1.34
CA THR A 86 4.97 -0.40 -0.05
C THR A 86 3.76 0.53 -0.21
N CYS A 87 3.08 0.83 0.90
CA CYS A 87 2.06 1.87 0.95
C CYS A 87 2.59 3.23 0.47
N GLN A 88 3.82 3.59 0.86
CA GLN A 88 4.44 4.85 0.42
C GLN A 88 4.70 4.82 -1.08
N GLY A 89 5.24 3.73 -1.62
CA GLY A 89 5.46 3.57 -3.06
C GLY A 89 4.17 3.70 -3.87
N ILE A 90 3.06 3.13 -3.39
CA ILE A 90 1.74 3.29 -3.99
C ILE A 90 1.25 4.74 -3.95
N ALA A 91 1.45 5.42 -2.81
CA ALA A 91 1.04 6.81 -2.63
C ALA A 91 1.84 7.75 -3.55
N ASP A 92 3.15 7.57 -3.61
CA ASP A 92 4.06 8.39 -4.40
C ASP A 92 3.78 8.23 -5.90
N ALA A 93 3.49 7.01 -6.35
CA ALA A 93 3.19 6.73 -7.74
C ALA A 93 1.93 7.45 -8.29
N ARG A 94 1.11 8.04 -7.42
CA ARG A 94 -0.07 8.80 -7.87
C ARG A 94 0.30 10.17 -8.41
N ASN A 95 1.26 10.87 -7.81
CA ASN A 95 1.54 12.27 -8.20
C ASN A 95 2.87 12.84 -7.67
N VAL A 96 3.80 12.03 -7.20
CA VAL A 96 5.09 12.52 -6.71
C VAL A 96 6.08 12.57 -7.86
N ALA A 97 6.66 13.75 -8.08
CA ALA A 97 7.74 13.94 -9.04
C ALA A 97 9.06 13.48 -8.43
N CYS A 98 9.92 12.89 -9.26
CA CYS A 98 11.18 12.30 -8.82
C CYS A 98 12.31 12.64 -9.80
N SER A 99 13.53 12.61 -9.27
CA SER A 99 14.76 12.64 -10.07
C SER A 99 15.57 11.36 -9.91
N LEU A 100 15.40 10.66 -8.78
CA LEU A 100 16.10 9.44 -8.42
C LEU A 100 15.10 8.43 -7.83
N ASP A 101 15.45 7.14 -7.87
CA ASP A 101 14.63 6.07 -7.26
C ASP A 101 14.42 6.29 -5.75
N THR A 102 15.41 6.90 -5.07
CA THR A 102 15.33 7.24 -3.64
C THR A 102 14.28 8.30 -3.31
N ASP A 103 13.75 8.99 -4.31
CA ASP A 103 12.65 9.96 -4.14
C ASP A 103 11.28 9.26 -4.14
N CYS A 104 11.23 7.94 -4.41
CA CYS A 104 10.01 7.17 -4.58
C CYS A 104 9.93 6.01 -3.58
N GLY A 105 8.88 6.01 -2.76
CA GLY A 105 8.65 4.98 -1.76
C GLY A 105 9.35 5.26 -0.44
N VAL A 106 9.64 4.20 0.30
CA VAL A 106 10.32 4.29 1.59
C VAL A 106 11.83 4.37 1.36
N VAL A 107 12.47 5.34 2.02
CA VAL A 107 13.91 5.55 1.96
C VAL A 107 14.66 4.26 2.32
N ASP A 108 15.63 3.89 1.48
CA ASP A 108 16.47 2.68 1.61
C ASP A 108 15.74 1.33 1.49
N VAL A 109 14.47 1.31 1.06
CA VAL A 109 13.67 0.08 0.91
C VAL A 109 13.54 -0.36 -0.57
N ALA A 110 13.83 0.52 -1.52
CA ALA A 110 13.82 0.26 -2.97
C ALA A 110 12.46 -0.32 -3.47
N ASP A 111 11.37 0.24 -2.98
CA ASP A 111 9.99 -0.14 -3.30
C ASP A 111 9.30 0.82 -4.29
N GLY A 112 9.99 1.87 -4.69
CA GLY A 112 9.63 2.81 -5.73
C GLY A 112 10.71 2.90 -6.82
N TYR A 113 10.31 3.41 -7.97
CA TYR A 113 11.14 3.59 -9.16
C TYR A 113 10.84 4.95 -9.77
N CYS A 114 11.90 5.69 -10.07
CA CYS A 114 11.83 6.92 -10.82
C CYS A 114 12.21 6.68 -12.28
N PRO A 115 11.23 6.62 -13.19
CA PRO A 115 11.51 6.45 -14.59
C PRO A 115 12.06 7.75 -15.17
N THR A 116 13.38 7.91 -15.16
CA THR A 116 14.05 9.04 -15.79
C THR A 116 13.90 8.93 -17.32
N ALA A 117 12.92 9.63 -17.88
CA ALA A 117 12.81 9.84 -19.32
C ALA A 117 13.77 10.98 -19.75
N GLY A 118 15.09 10.77 -19.65
CA GLY A 118 16.09 11.76 -20.04
C GLY A 118 16.37 12.83 -18.97
N SER A 119 16.70 14.06 -19.39
CA SER A 119 17.15 15.17 -18.51
C SER A 119 16.02 15.86 -17.72
N GLY A 120 14.94 15.15 -17.41
CA GLY A 120 13.73 15.71 -16.78
C GLY A 120 13.28 14.91 -15.56
N THR A 121 12.52 15.58 -14.70
CA THR A 121 11.82 14.97 -13.55
C THR A 121 10.79 13.96 -14.04
N GLY A 122 10.89 12.71 -13.56
CA GLY A 122 9.89 11.67 -13.75
C GLY A 122 8.75 11.80 -12.76
N LEU A 123 7.76 10.90 -12.86
CA LEU A 123 6.79 10.64 -11.81
C LEU A 123 7.13 9.28 -11.20
N CYS A 124 7.04 9.19 -9.88
CA CYS A 124 7.23 7.94 -9.17
C CYS A 124 6.34 6.84 -9.74
N SER A 125 6.85 5.63 -9.66
CA SER A 125 6.19 4.41 -10.08
C SER A 125 6.67 3.28 -9.20
N TYR A 126 6.08 2.09 -9.34
CA TYR A 126 6.56 0.90 -8.65
C TYR A 126 6.42 -0.32 -9.56
N GLN A 127 7.21 -1.36 -9.31
CA GLN A 127 7.24 -2.54 -10.16
C GLN A 127 5.92 -3.32 -10.06
N CYS A 128 5.45 -3.84 -11.20
CA CYS A 128 4.26 -4.68 -11.28
C CYS A 128 4.54 -5.99 -12.03
N GLY A 129 3.85 -7.06 -11.65
CA GLY A 129 3.76 -8.30 -12.41
C GLY A 129 2.54 -8.36 -13.33
N GLY A 130 1.52 -7.54 -13.06
CA GLY A 130 0.35 -7.38 -13.92
C GLY A 130 -0.55 -6.21 -13.53
N GLY A 131 -1.64 -6.00 -14.27
CA GLY A 131 -2.56 -4.88 -14.03
C GLY A 131 -3.31 -4.92 -12.68
N VAL A 132 -3.30 -6.05 -11.98
CA VAL A 132 -3.86 -6.18 -10.62
C VAL A 132 -2.99 -5.51 -9.57
N ASP A 133 -1.69 -5.36 -9.85
CA ASP A 133 -0.73 -4.72 -8.95
C ASP A 133 -0.79 -3.20 -9.04
N CYS A 134 -1.52 -2.66 -10.01
CA CYS A 134 -1.63 -1.22 -10.23
C CYS A 134 -2.90 -0.65 -9.64
N ALA A 135 -2.77 0.46 -8.91
CA ALA A 135 -3.92 1.27 -8.52
C ALA A 135 -4.77 1.61 -9.75
N SER A 136 -6.09 1.79 -9.59
CA SER A 136 -7.06 1.80 -10.69
C SER A 136 -6.81 2.86 -11.80
N VAL A 137 -5.97 3.86 -11.54
CA VAL A 137 -5.57 4.92 -12.48
C VAL A 137 -4.20 4.67 -13.14
N LEU A 138 -3.53 3.58 -12.78
CA LEU A 138 -2.21 3.20 -13.27
C LEU A 138 -2.32 1.92 -14.09
N ASN A 139 -1.50 1.83 -15.13
CA ASN A 139 -1.39 0.66 -15.98
C ASN A 139 -0.04 -0.02 -15.76
N CYS A 140 -0.05 -1.35 -15.72
CA CYS A 140 1.19 -2.12 -15.71
C CYS A 140 1.74 -2.15 -17.14
N GLY A 141 2.79 -1.39 -17.41
CA GLY A 141 3.29 -1.25 -18.77
C GLY A 141 4.68 -0.62 -18.89
N GLY A 142 5.23 -0.71 -20.10
CA GLY A 142 6.63 -0.36 -20.38
C GLY A 142 7.58 -1.54 -20.17
N GLY A 143 8.83 -1.37 -20.60
CA GLY A 143 9.93 -2.20 -20.11
C GLY A 143 10.78 -1.37 -19.15
N PRO A 144 11.33 -1.96 -18.06
CA PRO A 144 10.68 -2.93 -17.16
C PRO A 144 9.20 -2.63 -16.84
N GLN A 145 8.45 -3.62 -16.32
CA GLN A 145 7.02 -3.47 -16.01
C GLN A 145 6.80 -2.65 -14.72
N HIS A 146 6.23 -1.45 -14.85
CA HIS A 146 5.90 -0.57 -13.73
C HIS A 146 4.47 -0.05 -13.82
N CYS A 147 3.87 0.25 -12.67
CA CYS A 147 2.60 0.96 -12.58
C CYS A 147 2.81 2.44 -12.85
N ARG A 148 2.28 2.92 -13.97
CA ARG A 148 2.44 4.30 -14.44
C ARG A 148 1.09 4.82 -14.94
N PRO A 149 0.85 6.14 -14.91
CA PRO A 149 -0.35 6.75 -15.50
C PRO A 149 -0.54 6.32 -16.96
#